data_AF-A0A962YDN4-F1
#
_entry.id   AF-A0A962YDN4-F1
#
_cell.length_a   1.000
_cell.length_b   1.000
_cell.length_c   1.000
_cell.angle_alpha   90.00
_cell.angle_beta   90.00
_cell.angle_gamma   90.00
#
_symmetry.space_group_name_H-M   'P 1'
#
loop_
_entity.id
_entity.type
_entity.pdbx_description
1 polymer ?
#
loop_
_entity_poly.entity_id
_entity_poly.type
_entity_poly.pdbx_seq_one_letter_code
_entity_poly.pdbx_strand_id
1 'polypeptide(L)'
;MKGANQTIKLALEVLTPVHIGSGQELYLNLDYVDKGGQPFVVDQSSTFEAIASGNAALDTVLQGTANLGDLVQLAQAYHGYPLPPLGGKVATVPQTLREHIKDAMLRPYVPGSSLKGAIRTALMAEWLRRQDVQSYQRKLPREIPDRRDPTKRSLSERRQGFAANDLLKHVFGANPNRDLLRALHVSDAGFQQADLKLADIRWLNIVKW
;
A
#
# COMPACT_ATOMS: atom_id res chain seq x y z
N MET A 1 34.49 -5.54 17.29
CA MET A 1 34.32 -6.70 16.39
C MET A 1 33.40 -6.31 15.25
N LYS A 2 33.88 -6.34 13.99
CA LYS A 2 32.97 -6.29 12.83
C LYS A 2 32.24 -7.64 12.83
N GLY A 3 30.92 -7.62 13.06
CA GLY A 3 30.11 -8.84 13.01
C GLY A 3 30.16 -9.45 11.61
N ALA A 4 30.15 -10.77 11.51
CA ALA A 4 29.99 -11.46 10.23
C ALA A 4 28.53 -11.29 9.77
N ASN A 5 28.33 -10.71 8.59
CA ASN A 5 27.00 -10.63 7.99
C ASN A 5 26.70 -11.93 7.25
N GLN A 6 25.49 -12.45 7.40
CA GLN A 6 24.98 -13.57 6.61
C GLN A 6 23.83 -13.06 5.74
N THR A 7 23.84 -13.46 4.47
CA THR A 7 22.80 -13.11 3.50
C THR A 7 22.18 -14.37 2.95
N ILE A 8 20.86 -14.44 2.99
CA ILE A 8 20.07 -15.57 2.50
C ILE A 8 19.11 -15.02 1.45
N LYS A 9 18.99 -15.73 0.32
CA LYS A 9 18.00 -15.42 -0.71
C LYS A 9 16.74 -16.23 -0.45
N LEU A 10 15.60 -15.55 -0.43
CA LEU A 10 14.28 -16.16 -0.24
C LEU A 10 13.38 -15.73 -1.40
N ALA A 11 12.45 -16.61 -1.78
CA ALA A 11 11.37 -16.29 -2.70
C ALA A 11 10.12 -15.95 -1.90
N LEU A 12 9.39 -14.92 -2.34
CA LEU A 12 8.09 -14.54 -1.78
C LEU A 12 6.99 -14.97 -2.74
N GLU A 13 6.11 -15.84 -2.27
CA GLU A 13 4.93 -16.28 -3.02
C GLU A 13 3.67 -15.61 -2.48
N VAL A 14 2.84 -15.08 -3.38
CA VAL A 14 1.59 -14.40 -3.03
C VAL A 14 0.44 -15.41 -3.16
N LEU A 15 -0.05 -15.90 -2.01
CA LEU A 15 -1.12 -16.91 -1.96
C LEU A 15 -2.53 -16.31 -2.02
N THR A 16 -2.68 -15.05 -1.59
CA THR A 16 -3.94 -14.30 -1.58
C THR A 16 -3.69 -12.88 -2.07
N PRO A 17 -4.70 -12.13 -2.53
CA PRO A 17 -4.52 -10.74 -2.91
C PRO A 17 -3.83 -9.93 -1.81
N VAL A 18 -2.71 -9.28 -2.15
CA VAL A 18 -1.94 -8.43 -1.24
C VAL A 18 -1.98 -7.01 -1.77
N HIS A 19 -2.34 -6.07 -0.91
CA HIS A 19 -2.33 -4.64 -1.21
C HIS A 19 -1.45 -3.89 -0.22
N ILE A 20 -0.52 -3.09 -0.73
CA ILE A 20 0.31 -2.17 0.03
C ILE A 20 0.15 -0.80 -0.64
N GLY A 21 -0.57 0.09 0.03
CA GLY A 21 -0.93 1.38 -0.55
C GLY A 21 0.27 2.29 -0.80
N SER A 22 0.28 2.99 -1.94
CA SER A 22 1.19 4.13 -2.17
C SER A 22 0.76 5.38 -1.39
N GLY A 23 -0.49 5.40 -0.92
CA GLY A 23 -1.14 6.59 -0.35
C GLY A 23 -1.93 7.40 -1.39
N GLN A 24 -1.87 7.02 -2.67
CA GLN A 24 -2.62 7.67 -3.74
C GLN A 24 -3.94 6.95 -4.03
N GLU A 25 -4.92 7.72 -4.48
CA GLU A 25 -6.14 7.23 -5.10
C GLU A 25 -6.11 7.62 -6.59
N LEU A 26 -6.50 6.69 -7.46
CA LEU A 26 -6.66 6.93 -8.88
C LEU A 26 -8.14 7.18 -9.17
N TYR A 27 -8.43 8.15 -10.02
CA TYR A 27 -9.79 8.57 -10.38
C TYR A 27 -10.10 8.27 -11.85
N LEU A 28 -11.32 7.81 -12.11
CA LEU A 28 -11.81 7.57 -13.46
C LEU A 28 -11.84 8.90 -14.24
N ASN A 29 -11.38 8.86 -15.50
CA ASN A 29 -11.23 10.01 -16.40
C ASN A 29 -10.22 11.08 -15.96
N LEU A 30 -9.41 10.80 -14.94
CA LEU A 30 -8.27 11.62 -14.53
C LEU A 30 -6.96 10.82 -14.54
N ASP A 31 -6.95 9.63 -13.97
CA ASP A 31 -5.75 8.77 -13.86
C ASP A 31 -5.89 7.48 -14.66
N TYR A 32 -7.12 7.02 -14.88
CA TYR A 32 -7.41 5.84 -15.69
C TYR A 32 -8.70 5.99 -16.49
N VAL A 33 -8.84 5.17 -17.53
CA VAL A 33 -10.01 5.11 -18.41
C VAL A 33 -10.63 3.72 -18.39
N ASP A 34 -11.92 3.62 -18.73
CA ASP A 34 -12.55 2.32 -18.94
C ASP A 34 -12.24 1.79 -20.35
N LYS A 35 -11.58 0.64 -20.42
CA LYS A 35 -11.30 -0.08 -21.66
C LYS A 35 -12.11 -1.38 -21.72
N GLY A 36 -13.42 -1.24 -21.90
CA GLY A 36 -14.32 -2.38 -22.11
C GLY A 36 -14.60 -3.22 -20.86
N GLY A 37 -14.84 -2.56 -19.72
CA GLY A 37 -15.07 -3.18 -18.42
C GLY A 37 -13.77 -3.48 -17.66
N GLN A 38 -12.68 -2.80 -18.04
CA GLN A 38 -11.36 -2.98 -17.46
C GLN A 38 -10.67 -1.62 -17.30
N PRO A 39 -10.27 -1.23 -16.08
CA PRO A 39 -9.48 -0.03 -15.89
C PRO A 39 -8.16 -0.11 -16.64
N PHE A 40 -7.83 0.96 -17.36
CA PHE A 40 -6.54 1.16 -17.99
C PHE A 40 -5.91 2.41 -17.39
N VAL A 41 -4.88 2.24 -16.55
CA VAL A 41 -4.17 3.35 -15.92
C VAL A 41 -3.30 4.02 -16.98
N VAL A 42 -3.49 5.32 -17.16
CA VAL A 42 -2.87 6.08 -18.24
C VAL A 42 -1.56 6.69 -17.75
N ASP A 43 -0.50 6.50 -18.53
CA ASP A 43 0.70 7.30 -18.44
C ASP A 43 0.45 8.64 -19.13
N GLN A 44 0.08 9.65 -18.34
CA GLN A 44 -0.27 10.97 -18.85
C GLN A 44 0.89 11.66 -19.55
N SER A 45 2.13 11.47 -19.07
CA SER A 45 3.33 12.07 -19.67
C SER A 45 3.56 11.50 -21.07
N SER A 46 3.61 10.17 -21.19
CA SER A 46 3.75 9.50 -22.48
C SER A 46 2.58 9.81 -23.44
N THR A 47 1.35 9.90 -22.92
CA THR A 47 0.17 10.25 -23.72
C THR A 47 0.27 11.68 -24.25
N PHE A 48 0.69 12.63 -23.41
CA PHE A 48 0.85 14.03 -23.81
C PHE A 48 1.98 14.20 -24.83
N GLU A 49 3.10 13.51 -24.66
CA GLU A 49 4.21 13.52 -25.63
C GLU A 49 3.76 13.01 -27.01
N ALA A 50 2.97 11.93 -27.03
CA ALA A 50 2.41 11.39 -28.28
C ALA A 50 1.52 12.43 -28.99
N ILE A 51 0.62 13.08 -28.25
CA ILE A 51 -0.24 14.16 -28.76
C ILE A 51 0.61 15.32 -29.29
N ALA A 52 1.59 15.78 -28.51
CA ALA A 52 2.41 16.94 -28.86
C ALA A 52 3.26 16.71 -30.12
N SER A 53 3.67 15.47 -30.37
CA SER A 53 4.38 15.10 -31.61
C SER A 53 3.47 15.10 -32.86
N GLY A 54 2.15 15.00 -32.68
CA GLY A 54 1.15 15.05 -33.73
C GLY A 54 0.52 16.45 -33.86
N ASN A 55 1.01 17.27 -34.79
CA ASN A 55 0.63 18.68 -34.99
C ASN A 55 -0.88 19.03 -35.01
N ALA A 56 -1.81 18.08 -35.23
CA ALA A 56 -3.25 18.35 -35.35
C ALA A 56 -4.05 18.27 -34.04
N ALA A 57 -3.52 17.63 -32.99
CA ALA A 57 -4.29 17.29 -31.79
C ALA A 57 -4.18 18.33 -30.65
N LEU A 58 -3.16 19.20 -30.69
CA LEU A 58 -2.86 20.18 -29.64
C LEU A 58 -3.93 21.29 -29.52
N ASP A 59 -4.47 21.77 -30.64
CA ASP A 59 -5.48 22.84 -30.64
C ASP A 59 -6.77 22.43 -29.90
N THR A 60 -7.16 21.16 -30.01
CA THR A 60 -8.33 20.61 -29.28
C THR A 60 -8.06 20.52 -27.78
N VAL A 61 -6.84 20.17 -27.37
CA VAL A 61 -6.45 20.14 -25.94
C VAL A 61 -6.39 21.55 -25.36
N LEU A 62 -5.86 22.52 -26.12
CA LEU A 62 -5.73 23.92 -25.69
C LEU A 62 -7.07 24.63 -25.48
N GLN A 63 -8.16 24.13 -26.07
CA GLN A 63 -9.52 24.63 -25.84
C GLN A 63 -10.12 24.20 -24.49
N GLY A 64 -9.41 23.37 -23.71
CA GLY A 64 -9.77 23.06 -22.31
C GLY A 64 -10.96 22.12 -22.12
N THR A 65 -11.39 21.43 -23.17
CA THR A 65 -12.58 20.57 -23.16
C THR A 65 -12.28 19.07 -23.08
N ALA A 66 -11.03 18.65 -23.26
CA ALA A 66 -10.66 17.25 -23.34
C ALA A 66 -10.53 16.60 -21.94
N ASN A 67 -11.27 15.51 -21.72
CA ASN A 67 -11.05 14.61 -20.59
C ASN A 67 -9.94 13.58 -20.92
N LEU A 68 -9.50 12.79 -19.94
CA LEU A 68 -8.43 11.80 -20.16
C LEU A 68 -8.77 10.79 -21.28
N GLY A 69 -10.03 10.39 -21.41
CA GLY A 69 -10.49 9.50 -22.48
C GLY A 69 -10.31 10.12 -23.87
N ASP A 70 -10.61 11.40 -24.02
CA ASP A 70 -10.40 12.15 -25.26
C ASP A 70 -8.91 12.26 -25.59
N LEU A 71 -8.06 12.50 -24.58
CA LEU A 71 -6.61 12.56 -24.76
C LEU A 71 -6.05 11.21 -25.25
N VAL A 72 -6.50 10.10 -24.68
CA VAL A 72 -6.09 8.76 -25.14
C VAL A 72 -6.54 8.50 -26.58
N GLN A 73 -7.74 8.95 -26.97
CA GLN A 73 -8.20 8.84 -28.35
C GLN A 73 -7.35 9.69 -29.32
N LEU A 74 -7.02 10.93 -28.92
CA LEU A 74 -6.18 11.84 -29.69
C LEU A 74 -4.75 11.31 -29.86
N ALA A 75 -4.19 10.68 -28.83
CA ALA A 75 -2.89 10.02 -28.90
C ALA A 75 -2.87 8.82 -29.86
N GLN A 76 -4.05 8.30 -30.24
CA GLN A 76 -4.23 7.09 -31.07
C GLN A 76 -3.55 5.83 -30.49
N ALA A 77 -3.14 5.88 -29.23
CA ALA A 77 -2.41 4.81 -28.54
C ALA A 77 -2.70 4.86 -27.05
N TYR A 78 -2.73 3.68 -26.43
CA TYR A 78 -2.88 3.54 -24.97
C TYR A 78 -1.51 3.46 -24.32
N HIS A 79 -1.05 4.56 -23.71
CA HIS A 79 0.17 4.58 -22.93
C HIS A 79 -0.15 4.34 -21.45
N GLY A 80 0.51 3.38 -20.82
CA GLY A 80 0.26 2.98 -19.43
C GLY A 80 0.06 1.48 -19.30
N TYR A 81 -0.84 1.04 -18.41
CA TYR A 81 -1.03 -0.38 -18.14
C TYR A 81 -2.48 -0.78 -17.85
N PRO A 82 -2.89 -1.98 -18.28
CA PRO A 82 -4.18 -2.52 -17.95
C PRO A 82 -4.21 -3.03 -16.50
N LEU A 83 -5.33 -2.84 -15.81
CA LEU A 83 -5.56 -3.38 -14.48
C LEU A 83 -6.75 -4.35 -14.50
N PRO A 84 -6.54 -5.62 -14.91
CA PRO A 84 -7.62 -6.58 -15.03
C PRO A 84 -8.25 -6.90 -13.67
N PRO A 85 -9.59 -7.00 -13.57
CA PRO A 85 -10.24 -7.41 -12.34
C PRO A 85 -9.92 -8.86 -11.97
N LEU A 86 -9.69 -9.07 -10.68
CA LEU A 86 -9.54 -10.37 -10.06
C LEU A 86 -10.91 -11.06 -10.08
N GLY A 87 -11.07 -12.03 -10.97
CA GLY A 87 -12.34 -12.74 -11.17
C GLY A 87 -13.04 -12.49 -12.51
N GLY A 88 -12.42 -11.76 -13.44
CA GLY A 88 -12.92 -11.59 -14.82
C GLY A 88 -13.28 -10.16 -15.16
N LYS A 89 -14.31 -9.96 -16.00
CA LYS A 89 -14.78 -8.61 -16.36
C LYS A 89 -15.75 -8.08 -15.31
N VAL A 90 -15.71 -6.78 -15.07
CA VAL A 90 -16.70 -6.08 -14.23
C VAL A 90 -17.65 -5.31 -15.15
N ALA A 91 -18.94 -5.27 -14.81
CA ALA A 91 -19.95 -4.56 -15.60
C ALA A 91 -19.74 -3.05 -15.62
N THR A 92 -19.13 -2.48 -14.58
CA THR A 92 -18.82 -1.06 -14.44
C THR A 92 -17.55 -0.92 -13.62
N VAL A 93 -16.57 -0.18 -14.15
CA VAL A 93 -15.36 0.14 -13.39
C VAL A 93 -15.71 1.10 -12.24
N PRO A 94 -15.03 1.01 -11.08
CA PRO A 94 -15.28 1.93 -9.97
C PRO A 94 -14.95 3.39 -10.37
N GLN A 95 -15.35 4.36 -9.55
CA GLN A 95 -14.94 5.76 -9.74
C GLN A 95 -13.55 6.03 -9.20
N THR A 96 -13.18 5.36 -8.10
CA THR A 96 -11.89 5.51 -7.43
C THR A 96 -11.23 4.17 -7.18
N LEU A 97 -9.90 4.14 -7.25
CA LEU A 97 -9.06 2.97 -7.00
C LEU A 97 -7.97 3.32 -6.00
N ARG A 98 -7.72 2.45 -5.02
CA ARG A 98 -6.56 2.60 -4.14
C ARG A 98 -5.33 2.03 -4.80
N GLU A 99 -4.32 2.86 -4.96
CA GLU A 99 -3.13 2.48 -5.72
C GLU A 99 -2.18 1.60 -4.89
N HIS A 100 -1.72 0.50 -5.48
CA HIS A 100 -0.62 -0.30 -4.93
C HIS A 100 0.73 0.37 -5.22
N ILE A 101 1.63 0.34 -4.25
CA ILE A 101 2.98 0.93 -4.35
C ILE A 101 3.80 0.32 -5.49
N LYS A 102 4.44 1.19 -6.28
CA LYS A 102 5.26 0.82 -7.44
C LYS A 102 6.61 1.50 -7.40
N ASP A 103 7.57 0.92 -8.10
CA ASP A 103 8.85 1.59 -8.36
C ASP A 103 8.73 2.64 -9.49
N ALA A 104 9.83 3.33 -9.79
CA ALA A 104 9.88 4.33 -10.86
C ALA A 104 9.62 3.76 -12.27
N MET A 105 9.66 2.44 -12.44
CA MET A 105 9.35 1.76 -13.70
C MET A 105 7.92 1.21 -13.72
N LEU A 106 7.05 1.68 -12.83
CA LEU A 106 5.66 1.26 -12.67
C LEU A 106 5.50 -0.23 -12.34
N ARG A 107 6.52 -0.86 -11.73
CA ARG A 107 6.45 -2.25 -11.29
C ARG A 107 6.00 -2.32 -9.83
N PRO A 108 4.97 -3.11 -9.50
CA PRO A 108 4.58 -3.32 -8.12
C PRO A 108 5.70 -3.97 -7.32
N TYR A 109 5.80 -3.61 -6.05
CA TYR A 109 6.70 -4.30 -5.13
C TYR A 109 6.09 -4.40 -3.74
N VAL A 110 6.64 -5.29 -2.93
CA VAL A 110 6.42 -5.35 -1.50
C VAL A 110 7.63 -4.72 -0.82
N PRO A 111 7.48 -3.58 -0.12
CA PRO A 111 8.58 -2.97 0.60
C PRO A 111 9.16 -3.91 1.67
N GLY A 112 10.48 -3.94 1.79
CA GLY A 112 11.19 -4.68 2.82
C GLY A 112 10.82 -4.19 4.22
N SER A 113 10.41 -2.93 4.37
CA SER A 113 9.84 -2.38 5.60
C SER A 113 8.50 -3.05 5.97
N SER A 114 7.62 -3.34 5.00
CA SER A 114 6.35 -4.04 5.22
C SER A 114 6.59 -5.49 5.63
N LEU A 115 7.49 -6.20 4.94
CA LEU A 115 7.89 -7.57 5.30
C LEU A 115 8.54 -7.60 6.70
N LYS A 116 9.45 -6.67 6.98
CA LYS A 116 10.08 -6.53 8.30
C LYS A 116 9.05 -6.22 9.39
N GLY A 117 8.02 -5.44 9.08
CA GLY A 117 6.88 -5.17 9.97
C GLY A 117 6.06 -6.42 10.30
N ALA A 118 5.80 -7.27 9.29
CA ALA A 118 5.13 -8.56 9.49
C ALA A 118 5.97 -9.50 10.37
N ILE A 119 7.28 -9.63 10.08
CA ILE A 119 8.22 -10.42 10.88
C ILE A 119 8.30 -9.88 12.33
N ARG A 120 8.40 -8.55 12.51
CA ARG A 120 8.39 -7.90 13.82
C ARG A 120 7.15 -8.27 14.63
N THR A 121 5.99 -8.27 13.99
CA THR A 121 4.72 -8.63 14.64
C THR A 121 4.70 -10.11 15.04
N ALA A 122 5.17 -11.01 14.16
CA ALA A 122 5.26 -12.43 14.45
C ALA A 122 6.21 -12.74 15.62
N LEU A 123 7.39 -12.09 15.65
CA LEU A 123 8.35 -12.22 16.75
C LEU A 123 7.79 -11.70 18.07
N MET A 124 7.06 -10.58 18.05
CA MET A 124 6.37 -10.06 19.24
C MET A 124 5.30 -11.04 19.74
N ALA A 125 4.49 -11.60 18.83
CA ALA A 125 3.47 -12.59 19.18
C ALA A 125 4.10 -13.85 19.79
N GLU A 126 5.22 -14.33 19.22
CA GLU A 126 5.97 -15.45 19.77
C GLU A 126 6.54 -15.16 21.16
N TRP A 127 7.12 -13.98 21.34
CA TRP A 127 7.62 -13.56 22.65
C TRP A 127 6.48 -13.56 23.68
N LEU A 128 5.34 -12.95 23.36
CA LEU A 128 4.17 -12.89 24.24
C LEU A 128 3.66 -14.29 24.61
N ARG A 129 3.61 -15.23 23.67
CA ARG A 129 3.18 -16.62 23.93
C ARG A 129 4.05 -17.35 24.94
N ARG A 130 5.33 -16.96 25.05
CA ARG A 130 6.30 -17.60 25.96
C ARG A 130 6.43 -16.91 27.32
N GLN A 131 5.80 -15.75 27.49
CA GLN A 131 5.91 -14.96 28.73
C GLN A 131 4.67 -15.12 29.60
N ASP A 132 4.87 -15.16 30.92
CA ASP A 132 3.77 -15.00 31.86
C ASP A 132 3.23 -13.57 31.80
N VAL A 133 1.90 -13.42 31.85
CA VAL A 133 1.22 -12.11 31.77
C VAL A 133 1.79 -11.10 32.77
N GLN A 134 2.12 -11.55 33.99
CA GLN A 134 2.73 -10.74 35.06
C GLN A 134 4.02 -10.03 34.62
N SER A 135 4.80 -10.61 33.70
CA SER A 135 6.09 -10.08 33.23
C SER A 135 5.95 -8.80 32.38
N TYR A 136 4.81 -8.62 31.71
CA TYR A 136 4.58 -7.52 30.78
C TYR A 136 3.31 -6.71 31.08
N GLN A 137 2.45 -7.12 32.01
CA GLN A 137 1.23 -6.41 32.37
C GLN A 137 1.46 -4.94 32.72
N ARG A 138 2.56 -4.62 33.44
CA ARG A 138 2.92 -3.23 33.80
C ARG A 138 3.29 -2.36 32.60
N LYS A 139 3.56 -2.96 31.44
CA LYS A 139 3.97 -2.32 30.19
C LYS A 139 2.83 -2.20 29.18
N LEU A 140 1.66 -2.74 29.52
CA LEU A 140 0.44 -2.53 28.75
C LEU A 140 -0.18 -1.18 29.14
N PRO A 141 -0.88 -0.50 28.23
CA PRO A 141 -1.68 0.67 28.57
C PRO A 141 -2.67 0.31 29.68
N ARG A 142 -2.67 1.10 30.74
CA ARG A 142 -3.61 0.92 31.86
C ARG A 142 -5.00 1.47 31.56
N GLU A 143 -5.13 2.29 30.52
CA GLU A 143 -6.38 2.96 30.15
C GLU A 143 -6.73 2.64 28.69
N ILE A 144 -7.91 2.04 28.48
CA ILE A 144 -8.58 2.04 27.18
C ILE A 144 -9.35 3.37 27.12
N PRO A 145 -9.07 4.26 26.15
CA PRO A 145 -9.76 5.55 26.07
C PRO A 145 -11.27 5.36 25.97
N ASP A 146 -12.03 6.08 26.79
CA ASP A 146 -13.47 6.15 26.66
C ASP A 146 -13.83 6.87 25.34
N ARG A 147 -14.33 6.12 24.36
CA ARG A 147 -14.67 6.63 23.03
C ARG A 147 -15.87 7.59 23.03
N ARG A 148 -16.61 7.68 24.14
CA ARG A 148 -17.83 8.50 24.26
C ARG A 148 -17.58 9.94 24.71
N ASP A 149 -16.40 10.26 25.24
CA ASP A 149 -16.08 11.60 25.75
C ASP A 149 -15.19 12.38 24.74
N PRO A 150 -15.75 13.39 24.04
CA PRO A 150 -15.02 14.16 23.04
C PRO A 150 -13.90 15.03 23.62
N THR A 151 -13.91 15.35 24.92
CA THR A 151 -12.89 16.18 25.57
C THR A 151 -11.59 15.42 25.85
N LYS A 152 -11.66 14.08 25.97
CA LYS A 152 -10.50 13.19 26.15
C LYS A 152 -9.92 12.67 24.83
N ARG A 153 -10.51 13.03 23.68
CA ARG A 153 -10.03 12.62 22.35
C ARG A 153 -8.61 13.11 22.05
N SER A 154 -8.25 14.36 22.38
CA SER A 154 -6.93 14.90 22.03
C SER A 154 -5.76 14.29 22.82
N LEU A 155 -5.98 13.96 24.10
CA LEU A 155 -4.98 13.28 24.95
C LEU A 155 -4.85 11.80 24.60
N SER A 156 -5.96 11.17 24.22
CA SER A 156 -5.98 9.76 23.79
C SER A 156 -5.43 9.57 22.38
N GLU A 157 -5.66 10.47 21.41
CA GLU A 157 -5.06 10.41 20.08
C GLU A 157 -3.52 10.52 20.13
N ARG A 158 -2.98 11.42 20.97
CA ARG A 158 -1.53 11.52 21.22
C ARG A 158 -0.92 10.27 21.87
N ARG A 159 -1.69 9.52 22.67
CA ARG A 159 -1.26 8.27 23.33
C ARG A 159 -1.59 7.01 22.50
N GLN A 160 -2.58 7.08 21.60
CA GLN A 160 -3.02 5.98 20.73
C GLN A 160 -1.97 5.60 19.69
N GLY A 161 -1.14 6.57 19.25
CA GLY A 161 -0.13 6.35 18.23
C GLY A 161 0.79 5.16 18.51
N PHE A 162 1.00 4.79 19.78
CA PHE A 162 1.78 3.61 20.14
C PHE A 162 1.31 2.99 21.48
N ALA A 163 0.08 2.46 21.52
CA ALA A 163 -0.43 1.73 22.69
C ALA A 163 0.55 0.63 23.18
N ALA A 164 1.34 0.03 22.29
CA ALA A 164 2.33 -0.98 22.65
C ALA A 164 3.78 -0.46 22.74
N ASN A 165 4.04 0.86 22.80
CA ASN A 165 5.41 1.39 22.68
C ASN A 165 6.36 0.85 23.76
N ASP A 166 5.92 0.87 25.02
CA ASP A 166 6.76 0.46 26.15
C ASP A 166 7.05 -1.04 26.11
N LEU A 167 6.06 -1.82 25.68
CA LEU A 167 6.23 -3.24 25.41
C LEU A 167 7.21 -3.49 24.24
N LEU A 168 7.04 -2.78 23.12
CA LEU A 168 7.92 -2.87 21.96
C LEU A 168 9.36 -2.49 22.31
N LYS A 169 9.56 -1.42 23.08
CA LYS A 169 10.88 -0.97 23.55
C LYS A 169 11.51 -1.97 24.50
N HIS A 170 10.71 -2.62 25.34
CA HIS A 170 11.19 -3.66 26.24
C HIS A 170 11.66 -4.92 25.48
N VAL A 171 10.92 -5.33 24.45
CA VAL A 171 11.22 -6.55 23.69
C VAL A 171 12.31 -6.32 22.65
N PHE A 172 12.18 -5.27 21.83
CA PHE A 172 13.08 -5.03 20.71
C PHE A 172 14.22 -4.07 21.04
N GLY A 173 14.04 -3.14 21.98
CA GLY A 173 15.08 -2.19 22.38
C GLY A 173 14.57 -0.76 22.55
N ALA A 174 15.15 -0.04 23.49
CA ALA A 174 14.66 1.27 23.93
C ALA A 174 14.79 2.38 22.86
N ASN A 175 15.72 2.23 21.92
CA ASN A 175 16.02 3.21 20.88
C ASN A 175 16.54 2.52 19.61
N PRO A 176 16.60 3.23 18.46
CA PRO A 176 17.03 2.63 17.19
C PRO A 176 18.44 2.02 17.19
N ASN A 177 19.34 2.50 18.06
CA ASN A 177 20.70 1.96 18.18
C ASN A 177 20.75 0.64 18.96
N ARG A 178 19.72 0.38 19.78
CA ARG A 178 19.56 -0.83 20.59
C ARG A 178 18.45 -1.75 20.08
N ASP A 179 17.82 -1.42 18.95
CA ASP A 179 16.77 -2.25 18.35
C ASP A 179 17.39 -3.55 17.80
N LEU A 180 16.97 -4.71 18.33
CA LEU A 180 17.38 -6.03 17.87
C LEU A 180 17.16 -6.21 16.36
N LEU A 181 16.08 -5.63 15.83
CA LEU A 181 15.75 -5.70 14.42
C LEU A 181 16.65 -4.82 13.55
N ARG A 182 17.53 -4.00 14.13
CA ARG A 182 18.59 -3.31 13.38
C ARG A 182 19.52 -4.31 12.68
N ALA A 183 19.74 -5.48 13.27
CA ALA A 183 20.56 -6.54 12.67
C ALA A 183 19.85 -7.27 11.51
N LEU A 184 18.52 -7.15 11.40
CA LEU A 184 17.72 -7.76 10.34
C LEU A 184 17.52 -6.78 9.18
N HIS A 185 18.14 -7.06 8.04
CA HIS A 185 17.94 -6.31 6.80
C HIS A 185 17.05 -7.12 5.86
N VAL A 186 15.94 -6.49 5.42
CA VAL A 186 15.00 -7.09 4.49
C VAL A 186 14.94 -6.19 3.26
N SER A 187 15.24 -6.73 2.09
CA SER A 187 15.14 -6.02 0.82
C SER A 187 13.71 -5.99 0.32
N ASP A 188 13.43 -5.08 -0.60
CA ASP A 188 12.17 -5.04 -1.34
C ASP A 188 12.03 -6.29 -2.23
N ALA A 189 10.78 -6.74 -2.42
CA ALA A 189 10.44 -7.84 -3.32
C ALA A 189 9.65 -7.30 -4.51
N GLY A 190 10.25 -7.31 -5.69
CA GLY A 190 9.63 -6.83 -6.93
C GLY A 190 8.74 -7.87 -7.62
N PHE A 191 7.72 -7.40 -8.31
CA PHE A 191 6.78 -8.19 -9.11
C PHE A 191 6.64 -7.60 -10.51
N GLN A 192 6.04 -8.34 -11.44
CA GLN A 192 5.78 -7.85 -12.78
C GLN A 192 4.55 -6.94 -12.78
N GLN A 193 4.51 -5.97 -13.69
CA GLN A 193 3.34 -5.09 -13.82
C GLN A 193 2.04 -5.88 -14.11
N ALA A 194 2.15 -6.99 -14.86
CA ALA A 194 1.03 -7.87 -15.18
C ALA A 194 0.42 -8.59 -13.95
N ASP A 195 1.15 -8.63 -12.82
CA ASP A 195 0.68 -9.23 -11.56
C ASP A 195 -0.33 -8.33 -10.84
N LEU A 196 -0.40 -7.03 -11.18
CA LEU A 196 -1.42 -6.14 -10.64
C LEU A 196 -2.80 -6.52 -11.16
N LYS A 197 -3.74 -6.67 -10.22
CA LYS A 197 -5.15 -6.93 -10.47
C LYS A 197 -6.02 -5.94 -9.69
N LEU A 198 -7.19 -5.62 -10.23
CA LEU A 198 -8.23 -4.91 -9.49
C LEU A 198 -8.98 -5.90 -8.58
N ALA A 199 -8.96 -5.69 -7.27
CA ALA A 199 -9.70 -6.52 -6.32
C ALA A 199 -10.82 -5.71 -5.64
N ASP A 200 -12.02 -6.30 -5.55
CA ASP A 200 -13.13 -5.77 -4.74
C ASP A 200 -12.93 -6.16 -3.27
N ILE A 201 -12.93 -5.17 -2.37
CA ILE A 201 -12.74 -5.39 -0.93
C ILE A 201 -14.08 -5.22 -0.23
N ARG A 202 -14.56 -6.32 0.37
CA ARG A 202 -15.78 -6.34 1.18
C ARG A 202 -15.45 -6.51 2.64
N TRP A 203 -16.00 -5.64 3.47
CA TRP A 203 -15.84 -5.70 4.91
C TRP A 203 -16.87 -6.62 5.52
N LEU A 204 -16.42 -7.76 6.07
CA LEU A 204 -17.27 -8.65 6.83
C LEU A 204 -17.22 -8.26 8.30
N ASN A 205 -18.21 -7.48 8.75
CA ASN A 205 -18.39 -7.22 10.16
C ASN A 205 -19.14 -8.40 10.79
N ILE A 206 -18.41 -9.25 11.50
CA ILE A 206 -19.03 -10.30 12.31
C ILE A 206 -19.64 -9.62 13.54
N VAL A 207 -20.95 -9.32 13.47
CA VAL A 207 -21.73 -8.96 14.64
C VAL A 207 -21.91 -10.26 15.44
N LYS A 208 -21.23 -10.37 16.58
CA LYS A 208 -21.50 -11.48 17.52
C LYS A 208 -22.93 -11.32 18.05
N TRP A 209 -23.73 -12.37 17.88
CA TRP A 209 -25.05 -12.54 18.50
C TRP A 209 -24.91 -12.85 19.98
#